data_AF-A0A1M5QX73-F1
#
_entry.id   AF-A0A1M5QX73-F1
#
_cell.length_a   1.000
_cell.length_b   1.000
_cell.length_c   1.000
_cell.angle_alpha   90.00
_cell.angle_beta   90.00
_cell.angle_gamma   90.00
#
_symmetry.space_group_name_H-M   'P 1'
#
loop_
_entity.id
_entity.type
_entity.pdbx_description
1 polymer ?
#
loop_
_entity_poly.entity_id
_entity_poly.type
_entity_poly.pdbx_seq_one_letter_code
_entity_poly.pdbx_strand_id
1 'polypeptide(L)'
;MKVNFIGGIRYLIGIKELEVNFGNLDDIFKEISKKIGKTLNFIIDKENNKTFVVLKENGKELRFSVVIHNNGENILKKEQLEDGDLSIIMPVGGG
;
A
#
# COMPACT_ATOMS: atom_id res chain seq x y z
N MET A 1 12.88 0.84 5.62
CA MET A 1 11.85 1.64 4.90
C MET A 1 10.71 2.06 5.82
N LYS A 2 10.32 3.34 5.73
CA LYS A 2 9.12 3.90 6.40
C LYS A 2 7.92 3.80 5.45
N VAL A 3 6.81 3.26 5.94
CA VAL A 3 5.55 3.15 5.19
C VAL A 3 4.51 4.09 5.79
N ASN A 4 3.96 4.99 4.99
CA ASN A 4 2.91 5.93 5.41
C ASN A 4 1.57 5.61 4.75
N PHE A 5 0.51 5.66 5.54
CA PHE A 5 -0.87 5.46 5.11
C PHE A 5 -1.61 6.81 5.11
N ILE A 6 -1.97 7.29 3.93
CA ILE A 6 -2.51 8.64 3.72
C ILE A 6 -3.95 8.57 3.22
N GLY A 7 -4.79 9.49 3.71
CA GLY A 7 -6.22 9.51 3.39
C GLY A 7 -6.99 8.45 4.17
N GLY A 8 -8.04 7.89 3.57
CA GLY A 8 -8.94 6.98 4.28
C GLY A 8 -8.35 5.60 4.60
N ILE A 9 -7.28 5.19 3.91
CA ILE A 9 -6.64 3.88 4.12
C ILE A 9 -6.09 3.70 5.54
N ARG A 10 -5.65 4.78 6.21
CA ARG A 10 -5.18 4.74 7.60
C ARG A 10 -6.28 4.29 8.58
N TYR A 11 -7.53 4.59 8.29
CA TYR A 11 -8.66 4.19 9.13
C TYR A 11 -9.04 2.72 8.88
N LEU A 12 -8.89 2.24 7.65
CA LEU A 12 -9.12 0.83 7.29
C LEU A 12 -8.06 -0.09 7.90
N ILE A 13 -6.80 0.35 7.85
CA ILE A 13 -5.65 -0.39 8.37
C ILE A 13 -5.52 -0.21 9.90
N GLY A 14 -5.93 0.94 10.44
CA GLY A 14 -5.91 1.25 11.86
C GLY A 14 -4.61 1.92 12.36
N ILE A 15 -3.67 2.20 11.46
CA ILE A 15 -2.40 2.86 11.76
C ILE A 15 -2.05 3.89 10.68
N LYS A 16 -1.26 4.91 11.06
CA LYS A 16 -0.86 6.00 10.16
C LYS A 16 0.48 5.74 9.47
N GLU A 17 1.40 5.09 10.17
CA GLU A 17 2.73 4.77 9.68
C GLU A 17 3.26 3.51 10.36
N LEU A 18 4.20 2.83 9.70
CA LEU A 18 4.97 1.74 10.29
C LEU A 18 6.32 1.63 9.58
N GLU A 19 7.32 1.08 10.27
CA GLU A 19 8.60 0.72 9.66
C GLU A 19 8.61 -0.74 9.22
N VAL A 20 9.21 -1.03 8.06
CA VAL A 20 9.48 -2.38 7.55
C VAL A 20 10.93 -2.53 7.12
N ASN A 21 11.40 -3.77 7.06
CA ASN A 21 12.66 -4.07 6.39
C ASN A 21 12.49 -3.80 4.89
N PHE A 22 13.52 -3.20 4.30
CA PHE A 22 13.56 -3.04 2.86
C PHE A 22 13.72 -4.40 2.18
N GLY A 23 13.02 -4.57 1.06
CA GLY A 23 13.02 -5.80 0.28
C GLY A 23 12.27 -5.60 -1.02
N ASN A 24 11.91 -6.70 -1.68
CA ASN A 24 10.97 -6.60 -2.79
C ASN A 24 9.57 -6.23 -2.28
N LEU A 25 8.71 -5.87 -3.22
CA LEU A 25 7.36 -5.40 -2.95
C LEU A 25 6.53 -6.44 -2.16
N ASP A 26 6.62 -7.72 -2.53
CA ASP A 26 5.88 -8.81 -1.87
C ASP A 26 6.31 -9.00 -0.42
N ASP A 27 7.61 -8.91 -0.14
CA ASP A 27 8.16 -9.06 1.21
C ASP A 27 7.77 -7.88 2.10
N ILE A 28 7.84 -6.65 1.57
CA ILE A 28 7.34 -5.44 2.23
C ILE A 28 5.87 -5.62 2.62
N PHE A 29 5.03 -6.13 1.71
CA PHE A 29 3.60 -6.30 1.95
C PHE A 29 3.25 -7.42 2.93
N LYS A 30 4.00 -8.53 2.90
CA LYS A 30 3.90 -9.57 3.93
C LYS A 30 4.26 -9.01 5.30
N GLU A 31 5.32 -8.20 5.39
CA GLU A 31 5.72 -7.59 6.64
C GLU A 31 4.68 -6.60 7.17
N ILE A 32 4.12 -5.74 6.29
CA ILE A 32 3.00 -4.86 6.64
C ILE A 32 1.84 -5.69 7.20
N SER A 33 1.40 -6.72 6.47
CA SER A 33 0.29 -7.58 6.89
C SER A 33 0.52 -8.22 8.27
N LYS A 34 1.73 -8.72 8.50
CA LYS A 34 2.14 -9.30 9.79
C LYS A 34 2.09 -8.27 10.91
N LYS A 35 2.58 -7.05 10.68
CA LYS A 35 2.67 -5.99 11.69
C LYS A 35 1.31 -5.42 12.08
N ILE A 36 0.37 -5.32 11.12
CA ILE A 36 -0.98 -4.81 11.39
C ILE A 36 -1.96 -5.89 11.85
N GLY A 37 -1.59 -7.17 11.76
CA GLY A 37 -2.47 -8.29 12.10
C GLY A 37 -3.66 -8.47 11.16
N LYS A 38 -3.56 -7.96 9.92
CA LYS A 38 -4.58 -8.05 8.86
C LYS A 38 -3.94 -8.56 7.58
N THR A 39 -4.67 -9.38 6.84
CA THR A 39 -4.22 -9.85 5.53
C THR A 39 -4.46 -8.77 4.49
N LEU A 40 -3.37 -8.15 4.01
CA LEU A 40 -3.38 -7.22 2.89
C LEU A 40 -2.69 -7.85 1.69
N ASN A 41 -3.34 -7.72 0.54
CA ASN A 41 -2.72 -7.92 -0.75
C ASN A 41 -2.72 -6.61 -1.51
N PHE A 42 -1.75 -6.43 -2.39
CA PHE A 42 -1.70 -5.29 -3.29
C PHE A 42 -1.74 -5.80 -4.72
N ILE A 43 -2.49 -5.11 -5.55
CA ILE A 43 -2.60 -5.42 -6.98
C ILE A 43 -2.05 -4.22 -7.73
N ILE A 44 -0.98 -4.45 -8.50
CA ILE A 44 -0.43 -3.47 -9.43
C ILE A 44 -0.90 -3.85 -10.83
N ASP A 45 -1.82 -3.07 -11.37
CA ASP A 45 -2.32 -3.21 -12.73
C ASP A 45 -1.62 -2.18 -13.62
N LYS A 46 -0.49 -2.58 -14.21
CA LYS A 46 0.30 -1.71 -15.08
C LYS A 46 -0.42 -1.39 -16.39
N GLU A 47 -1.23 -2.30 -16.91
CA GLU A 47 -1.98 -2.10 -18.16
C GLU A 47 -3.01 -0.97 -18.02
N ASN A 48 -3.73 -0.95 -16.90
CA ASN A 48 -4.73 0.08 -16.62
C ASN A 48 -4.18 1.25 -15.78
N ASN A 49 -2.88 1.26 -15.49
CA ASN A 49 -2.18 2.26 -14.69
C ASN A 49 -2.87 2.50 -13.33
N LYS A 50 -3.23 1.42 -12.63
CA LYS A 50 -3.96 1.46 -11.35
C LYS A 50 -3.30 0.57 -10.30
N THR A 51 -3.35 1.01 -9.05
CA THR A 51 -2.95 0.20 -7.90
C THR A 51 -4.13 0.01 -6.95
N PHE A 52 -4.20 -1.15 -6.30
CA PHE A 52 -5.25 -1.48 -5.35
C PHE A 52 -4.66 -2.11 -4.09
N VAL A 53 -5.27 -1.78 -2.96
CA VAL A 53 -5.14 -2.54 -1.71
C VAL A 53 -6.36 -3.44 -1.58
N VAL A 54 -6.11 -4.70 -1.26
CA VAL A 54 -7.12 -5.72 -1.01
C VAL A 54 -6.99 -6.15 0.44
N LEU A 55 -7.99 -5.78 1.24
CA LEU A 55 -8.09 -6.18 2.64
C LEU A 55 -9.00 -7.40 2.76
N LYS A 56 -8.49 -8.47 3.38
CA LYS A 56 -9.29 -9.64 3.73
C LYS A 56 -9.64 -9.59 5.21
N GLU A 57 -10.93 -9.44 5.52
CA GLU A 57 -11.44 -9.33 6.88
C GLU A 57 -12.78 -10.08 6.98
N ASN A 58 -12.93 -10.95 7.99
CA ASN A 58 -14.16 -11.72 8.25
C ASN A 58 -14.68 -12.53 7.03
N GLY A 59 -13.78 -13.13 6.26
CA GLY A 59 -14.12 -13.90 5.06
C GLY A 59 -14.58 -13.04 3.86
N LYS A 60 -14.56 -11.71 3.98
CA LYS A 60 -14.83 -10.77 2.89
C LYS A 60 -13.54 -10.18 2.35
N GLU A 61 -13.56 -9.88 1.05
CA GLU A 61 -12.49 -9.18 0.36
C GLU A 61 -12.96 -7.77 0.00
N LEU A 62 -12.27 -6.76 0.53
CA LEU A 62 -12.54 -5.35 0.26
C LEU A 62 -11.40 -4.79 -0.58
N ARG A 63 -11.73 -4.31 -1.78
CA ARG A 63 -10.77 -3.76 -2.74
C ARG A 63 -10.88 -2.24 -2.78
N PHE A 64 -9.77 -1.57 -2.53
CA PHE A 64 -9.65 -0.11 -2.52
C PHE A 64 -8.65 0.33 -3.57
N SER A 65 -9.02 1.30 -4.41
CA SER A 65 -8.05 1.94 -5.30
C SER A 65 -7.13 2.83 -4.48
N VAL A 66 -5.84 2.73 -4.72
CA VAL A 66 -4.81 3.54 -4.07
C VAL A 66 -3.83 4.07 -5.11
N VAL A 67 -3.03 5.05 -4.70
CA VAL A 67 -1.82 5.49 -5.37
C VAL A 67 -0.65 5.17 -4.43
N ILE A 68 0.42 4.58 -4.96
CA ILE A 68 1.58 4.22 -4.16
C ILE A 68 2.79 4.96 -4.70
N HIS A 69 3.47 5.71 -3.83
CA HIS A 69 4.69 6.43 -4.14
C HIS A 69 5.87 5.83 -3.36
N ASN A 70 6.99 5.59 -4.02
CA ASN A 70 8.27 5.28 -3.37
C ASN A 70 9.22 6.47 -3.59
N ASN A 71 9.69 7.07 -2.50
CA ASN A 71 10.51 8.28 -2.51
C ASN A 71 9.88 9.43 -3.34
N GLY A 72 8.55 9.59 -3.23
CA GLY A 72 7.79 10.65 -3.92
C GLY A 72 7.41 10.33 -5.37
N GLU A 73 7.90 9.24 -5.95
CA GLU A 73 7.59 8.83 -7.32
C GLU A 73 6.59 7.67 -7.35
N ASN A 74 5.62 7.71 -8.28
CA ASN A 74 4.64 6.64 -8.43
C ASN A 74 5.29 5.33 -8.86
N ILE A 75 5.04 4.25 -8.10
CA ILE A 75 5.64 2.93 -8.35
C ILE A 75 5.29 2.35 -9.72
N LEU A 76 4.19 2.79 -10.35
CA LEU A 76 3.82 2.38 -11.71
C LEU A 76 4.83 2.87 -12.77
N LYS A 77 5.59 3.93 -12.45
CA LYS A 77 6.63 4.50 -13.32
C LYS A 77 8.03 4.04 -12.95
N LYS A 78 8.20 3.32 -11.84
CA LYS A 78 9.51 2.85 -11.38
C LYS A 78 9.80 1.44 -11.88
N GLU A 79 11.07 1.20 -12.21
CA GLU A 79 11.59 -0.14 -12.51
C GLU A 79 11.90 -0.92 -11.22
N GLN A 80 12.36 -0.21 -10.19
CA GLN A 80 12.78 -0.80 -8.91
C GLN A 80 12.38 0.10 -7.73
N LEU A 81 12.21 -0.53 -6.56
CA LEU A 81 12.02 0.18 -5.30
C LEU A 81 13.37 0.52 -4.67
N GLU A 82 13.39 1.57 -3.89
CA GLU A 82 14.53 2.05 -3.12
C GLU A 82 14.17 2.08 -1.64
N ASP A 83 15.15 1.84 -0.76
CA ASP A 83 14.96 2.05 0.67
C ASP A 83 14.75 3.54 0.95
N GLY A 84 13.85 3.85 1.88
CA GLY A 84 13.38 5.22 2.13
C GLY A 84 11.91 5.24 2.51
N ASP A 85 11.12 6.06 1.81
CA ASP A 85 9.71 6.29 2.06
C ASP A 85 8.82 5.53 1.07
N LEU A 86 7.77 4.90 1.58
CA LEU A 86 6.68 4.33 0.79
C LEU A 86 5.35 4.90 1.27
N SER A 87 4.72 5.72 0.44
CA SER A 87 3.44 6.35 0.75
C SER A 87 2.31 5.63 0.02
N ILE A 88 1.35 5.08 0.76
CA ILE A 88 0.14 4.44 0.25
C ILE A 88 -1.03 5.38 0.49
N ILE A 89 -1.62 5.87 -0.60
CA ILE A 89 -2.58 6.97 -0.58
C ILE A 89 -3.90 6.48 -1.15
N MET A 90 -4.98 6.56 -0.37
CA MET A 90 -6.32 6.37 -0.93
C MET A 90 -6.88 7.73 -1.35
N PRO A 91 -7.07 7.98 -2.67
CA PRO A 91 -7.58 9.26 -3.14
C PRO A 91 -9.01 9.49 -2.63
N VAL A 92 -9.31 10.73 -2.27
CA VAL A 92 -10.70 11.13 -2.02
C VAL A 92 -11.35 11.42 -3.37
N GLY A 93 -12.51 10.82 -3.64
CA GLY A 93 -13.31 11.22 -4.80
C GLY A 93 -13.74 12.67 -4.61
N GLY A 94 -13.26 13.57 -5.47
CA GLY A 94 -13.84 14.90 -5.58
C GLY A 94 -15.27 14.73 -6.10
N GLY A 95 -16.25 15.09 -5.27
CA GLY A 95 -17.63 15.25 -5.71
C GLY A 95 -17.81 16.49 -6.58
#